data_AF-A0A026VT04-F1
#
_entry.id   AF-A0A026VT04-F1
#
_cell.length_a   1.000
_cell.length_b   1.000
_cell.length_c   1.000
_cell.angle_alpha   90.00
_cell.angle_beta   90.00
_cell.angle_gamma   90.00
#
_symmetry.space_group_name_H-M   'P 1'
#
loop_
_entity.id
_entity.type
_entity.pdbx_description
1 polymer ?
#
loop_
_entity_poly.entity_id
_entity_poly.type
_entity_poly.pdbx_seq_one_letter_code
_entity_poly.pdbx_strand_id
1 'polypeptide(L)' 'MILVLVLAGVAYLTLLERKVLRYIQYRKGPNKVGVIGVFQPVRDAIKLLSKEILLVFKSNYFIYYFSPSMMLIIIILL' A
#
# COMPACT_ATOMS: atom_id res chain seq x y z
N MET A 1 4.52 6.69 18.59
CA MET A 1 4.31 5.22 18.73
C MET A 1 2.98 4.78 18.14
N ILE A 2 1.86 5.43 18.46
CA ILE A 2 0.51 5.10 17.94
C ILE A 2 0.46 5.14 16.40
N LEU A 3 1.02 6.18 15.77
CA LEU A 3 1.02 6.32 14.31
C LEU A 3 1.66 5.12 13.58
N VAL A 4 2.75 4.58 14.13
CA VAL A 4 3.46 3.43 13.54
C VAL A 4 2.60 2.17 13.61
N LEU A 5 1.88 1.97 14.72
CA LEU A 5 0.95 0.85 14.87
C LEU A 5 -0.24 0.95 13.91
N VAL A 6 -0.78 2.15 13.70
CA VAL A 6 -1.88 2.39 12.75
C VAL A 6 -1.46 2.08 11.32
N LEU A 7 -0.31 2.63 10.87
CA LEU A 7 0.21 2.37 9.52
C LEU A 7 0.57 0.90 9.30
N ALA A 8 1.13 0.23 10.32
CA ALA A 8 1.37 -1.21 10.27
C ALA A 8 0.06 -1.99 10.16
N GLY A 9 -0.99 -1.59 10.90
CA GLY A 9 -2.32 -2.19 10.84
C GLY A 9 -2.93 -2.12 9.44
N VAL A 10 -2.92 -0.95 8.81
CA VAL A 10 -3.42 -0.77 7.43
C VAL A 10 -2.65 -1.64 6.44
N ALA A 11 -1.32 -1.73 6.58
CA ALA A 11 -0.49 -2.57 5.72
C ALA A 11 -0.89 -4.05 5.79
N TYR A 12 -1.17 -4.59 6.99
CA TYR A 12 -1.64 -5.98 7.14
C TYR A 12 -3.11 -6.17 6.76
N LEU A 13 -3.95 -5.14 6.88
CA LEU A 13 -5.34 -5.18 6.43
C LEU A 13 -5.41 -5.46 4.91
N THR A 14 -4.53 -4.85 4.10
CA THR A 14 -4.46 -5.14 2.66
C THR A 14 -4.06 -6.60 2.36
N LEU A 15 -3.23 -7.23 3.20
CA LEU A 15 -2.91 -8.64 3.09
C LEU A 15 -4.14 -9.51 3.39
N LEU A 16 -4.89 -9.14 4.42
CA LEU A 16 -6.11 -9.83 4.82
C LEU A 16 -7.14 -9.81 3.68
N GLU A 17 -7.38 -8.65 3.06
CA GLU A 17 -8.25 -8.52 1.89
C GLU A 17 -7.85 -9.49 0.75
N ARG A 18 -6.56 -9.57 0.44
CA ARG A 18 -6.04 -10.51 -0.58
C ARG A 18 -6.23 -11.99 -0.18
N LYS A 19 -6.21 -12.31 1.12
CA LYS A 19 -6.51 -13.66 1.62
C LYS A 19 -8.01 -13.96 1.54
N VAL A 20 -8.88 -13.02 1.91
CA VAL A 20 -10.35 -13.13 1.80
C VAL A 20 -10.78 -13.35 0.36
N LEU A 21 -10.26 -12.57 -0.59
CA LEU A 21 -10.56 -12.76 -2.01
C LEU A 21 -10.09 -14.12 -2.54
N ARG A 22 -9.01 -14.67 -1.98
CA ARG A 22 -8.59 -16.05 -2.27
C ARG A 22 -9.63 -17.06 -1.81
N TYR A 23 -10.19 -16.90 -0.61
CA TYR A 23 -11.17 -17.84 -0.07
C TYR A 23 -12.45 -17.84 -0.92
N ILE A 24 -12.91 -16.66 -1.36
CA ILE A 24 -14.11 -16.51 -2.18
C ILE A 24 -13.90 -17.08 -3.60
N GLN A 25 -12.76 -16.79 -4.22
CA GLN A 25 -12.48 -17.14 -5.62
C GLN A 25 -11.80 -18.51 -5.79
N TYR A 26 -11.63 -19.28 -4.72
CA TYR A 26 -10.96 -20.59 -4.71
C TYR A 26 -9.58 -20.61 -5.40
N ARG A 27 -8.83 -19.49 -5.33
CA ARG A 27 -7.51 -19.34 -5.97
C ARG A 27 -6.37 -19.24 -4.95
N LYS A 28 -5.15 -19.56 -5.37
CA LYS A 28 -3.96 -19.36 -4.52
C LYS A 28 -3.66 -17.86 -4.42
N GLY A 29 -3.88 -17.30 -3.24
CA GLY A 29 -3.49 -15.93 -2.88
C GLY A 29 -1.98 -15.80 -2.63
N PRO A 30 -1.51 -14.64 -2.13
CA PRO A 30 -0.08 -14.39 -1.93
C PRO A 30 0.51 -15.36 -0.89
N ASN A 31 1.23 -16.37 -1.38
CA ASN A 31 1.82 -17.43 -0.54
C ASN A 31 3.34 -17.61 -0.78
N LYS A 32 3.93 -16.85 -1.71
CA LYS A 32 5.35 -17.00 -2.12
C LYS A 32 6.32 -16.10 -1.33
N VAL A 33 5.83 -15.04 -0.68
CA VAL A 33 6.69 -14.02 -0.05
C VAL A 33 6.81 -14.32 1.45
N GLY A 34 7.74 -15.20 1.79
CA GLY A 34 7.96 -15.70 3.16
C GLY A 34 6.93 -16.73 3.63
N VAL A 35 6.88 -16.97 4.96
CA VAL A 35 5.92 -17.92 5.58
C VAL A 35 4.49 -17.40 5.38
N ILE A 36 3.68 -18.08 4.57
CA ILE A 36 2.25 -17.76 4.30
C ILE A 36 2.02 -16.28 3.87
N GLY A 37 3.01 -15.68 3.21
CA GLY A 37 2.90 -14.33 2.67
C GLY A 37 3.02 -13.18 3.68
N VAL A 38 3.42 -13.42 4.94
CA VAL A 38 3.45 -12.36 6.00
C VAL A 38 4.30 -11.15 5.60
N PHE A 39 5.41 -11.36 4.88
CA PHE A 39 6.30 -10.27 4.45
C PHE A 39 5.82 -9.54 3.16
N GLN A 40 4.65 -9.86 2.64
CA GLN A 40 4.10 -9.22 1.44
C GLN A 40 3.98 -7.68 1.54
N PRO A 41 3.50 -7.08 2.66
CA PRO A 41 3.33 -5.63 2.74
C PRO A 41 4.66 -4.88 2.64
N VAL A 42 5.74 -5.45 3.19
CA VAL A 42 7.09 -4.89 3.09
C VAL A 42 7.59 -4.93 1.64
N ARG A 43 7.37 -6.05 0.94
CA ARG A 43 7.75 -6.16 -0.48
C ARG A 43 6.98 -5.19 -1.37
N ASP A 44 5.69 -4.99 -1.10
CA ASP A 44 4.86 -4.04 -1.85
C ASP A 44 5.34 -2.59 -1.63
N ALA A 45 5.74 -2.24 -0.40
CA ALA A 45 6.34 -0.93 -0.10
C ALA A 45 7.66 -0.72 -0.85
N ILE A 46 8.58 -1.69 -0.78
CA ILE A 46 9.86 -1.62 -1.50
C ILE A 46 9.63 -1.47 -3.01
N LYS A 47 8.69 -2.24 -3.58
CA LYS A 47 8.35 -2.16 -5.01
C LYS A 47 7.86 -0.77 -5.41
N LEU A 48 7.07 -0.10 -4.57
CA LEU A 48 6.58 1.24 -4.84
C LEU A 48 7.69 2.29 -4.73
N LEU A 49 8.57 2.17 -3.74
CA LEU A 49 9.71 3.08 -3.54
C LEU A 49 10.77 2.97 -4.63
N SER A 50 10.98 1.76 -5.17
CA SER A 50 11.93 1.53 -6.27
C SER A 50 11.38 1.90 -7.64
N LYS A 51 10.11 2.30 -7.75
CA LYS A 51 9.50 2.65 -9.04
C LYS A 51 9.87 4.07 -9.43
N GLU A 52 10.28 4.27 -10.68
CA GLU A 52 10.57 5.61 -11.19
C GLU A 52 9.33 6.51 -11.14
N ILE A 53 9.55 7.77 -10.77
CA ILE A 53 8.51 8.80 -10.73
C ILE A 53 8.27 9.27 -12.16
N LEU A 54 7.28 8.67 -12.83
CA LEU A 54 6.86 9.06 -14.16
C LEU A 54 6.12 10.40 -14.10
N LEU A 55 6.82 11.46 -14.48
CA LEU A 55 6.24 12.80 -14.60
C LEU A 55 5.47 12.90 -15.93
N VAL A 56 4.16 13.17 -15.84
CA VAL A 56 3.32 13.34 -17.04
C VAL A 56 3.58 14.72 -17.65
N PHE A 57 4.19 14.74 -18.84
CA PHE A 57 4.60 15.95 -19.57
C PHE A 57 3.51 17.00 -19.82
N LYS A 58 2.22 16.64 -19.68
CA LYS A 58 1.07 17.52 -19.94
C LYS A 58 0.28 17.92 -18.69
N SER A 59 0.84 17.73 -17.49
CA SER A 59 0.13 17.92 -16.21
C SER A 59 0.79 18.96 -15.31
N ASN A 60 0.00 19.57 -14.41
CA ASN A 60 0.50 20.50 -13.40
C ASN A 60 1.29 19.74 -12.32
N TYR A 61 2.62 19.87 -12.35
CA TYR A 61 3.51 19.22 -11.40
C TYR A 61 3.18 19.55 -9.94
N PHE A 62 2.84 20.81 -9.66
CA PHE A 62 2.53 21.25 -8.29
C PHE A 62 1.32 20.50 -7.70
N ILE A 63 0.22 20.43 -8.46
CA ILE A 63 -1.00 19.76 -8.02
C ILE A 63 -0.78 18.24 -7.90
N TYR A 64 0.00 17.65 -8.82
CA TYR A 64 0.31 16.22 -8.81
C TYR A 64 1.03 15.77 -7.53
N TYR A 65 2.01 16.55 -7.03
CA TYR A 65 2.70 16.22 -5.78
C TYR A 65 1.91 16.60 -4.53
N PHE A 66 1.15 17.70 -4.57
CA PHE A 66 0.44 18.22 -3.40
C PHE A 66 -0.87 17.49 -3.11
N SER A 67 -1.55 16.97 -4.12
CA SER A 67 -2.82 16.25 -3.95
C SER A 67 -2.71 15.01 -3.04
N PRO A 68 -1.76 14.07 -3.25
CA PRO A 68 -1.68 12.88 -2.39
C PRO A 68 -1.15 13.20 -0.98
N SER A 69 -0.30 14.22 -0.82
CA SER A 69 0.16 14.62 0.52
C SER A 69 -0.98 15.19 1.36
N MET A 70 -1.83 16.02 0.77
CA MET A 70 -3.02 16.56 1.45
C MET A 70 -4.02 15.48 1.85
N MET A 71 -4.28 14.50 0.96
CA MET A 71 -5.17 13.38 1.28
C MET A 71 -4.67 12.55 2.48
N LEU A 72 -3.36 12.28 2.55
CA LEU A 72 -2.78 11.55 3.68
C LEU A 72 -2.89 12.33 5.00
N ILE A 73 -2.66 13.64 4.98
CA ILE A 73 -2.78 14.48 6.18
C ILE A 73 -4.20 14.46 6.72
N ILE A 74 -5.21 14.56 5.84
CA ILE A 74 -6.62 14.54 6.25
C ILE A 74 -7.00 13.19 6.87
N ILE A 75 -6.61 12.06 6.26
CA ILE A 75 -6.93 10.71 6.75
C ILE A 75 -6.25 10.38 8.08
N ILE A 76 -5.09 10.98 8.36
CA ILE A 76 -4.38 10.76 9.63
C ILE A 76 -4.95 11.66 10.73
N LEU A 77 -5.41 12.87 10.38
CA LEU A 77 -5.95 13.83 11.33
C LEU A 77 -7.37 13.48 11.80
N LEU A 78 -8.21 12.99 10.87
CA LEU A 78 -9.59 12.54 11.12
C LEU A 78 -9.60 11.12 11.70
#